data_AF-A0A741TP30-F1
#
_entry.id   AF-A0A741TP30-F1
#
_cell.length_a   1.000
_cell.length_b   1.000
_cell.length_c   1.000
_cell.angle_alpha   90.00
_cell.angle_beta   90.00
_cell.angle_gamma   90.00
#
_symmetry.space_group_name_H-M   'P 1'
#
loop_
_entity.id
_entity.type
_entity.pdbx_description
1 polymer ?
#
loop_
_entity_poly.entity_id
_entity_poly.type
_entity_poly.pdbx_seq_one_letter_code
_entity_poly.pdbx_strand_id
1 'polypeptide(L)'
;MSVVAPAVYVGTWHKYNCGSIAGRWFDLATFDDERDFFAACRSLHQDEADPELMFQDYEGFPGNMASECHINWAYVEGFRQARDEGCEEAYRLWVDDTGETDFDTFRDAWWGEADSEEAFAVEFASDTGLLADVPETVALYFDYEAYARDLFLDSFTFIDGHVFRR
;
A
#
# COMPACT_ATOMS: atom_id res chain seq x y z
N MET A 1 0.96 -8.94 10.96
CA MET A 1 0.03 -9.94 10.37
C MET A 1 0.36 -10.03 8.90
N SER A 2 0.22 -11.17 8.20
CA SER A 2 0.52 -11.19 6.76
C SER A 2 -0.44 -10.27 6.01
N VAL A 3 0.08 -9.34 5.21
CA VAL A 3 -0.72 -8.43 4.38
C VAL A 3 -1.54 -9.26 3.39
N VAL A 4 -2.84 -8.95 3.29
CA VAL A 4 -3.74 -9.63 2.36
C VAL A 4 -3.45 -9.16 0.94
N ALA A 5 -3.25 -10.11 0.02
CA ALA A 5 -3.03 -9.82 -1.39
C ALA A 5 -4.28 -9.18 -2.04
N PRO A 6 -4.12 -8.27 -3.01
CA PRO A 6 -5.24 -7.74 -3.78
C PRO A 6 -5.97 -8.87 -4.50
N ALA A 7 -7.24 -9.07 -4.19
CA ALA A 7 -8.05 -10.13 -4.77
C ALA A 7 -9.46 -9.63 -5.07
N VAL A 8 -10.09 -10.16 -6.12
CA VAL A 8 -11.45 -9.75 -6.51
C VAL A 8 -12.31 -10.96 -6.83
N TYR A 9 -13.58 -10.90 -6.43
CA TYR A 9 -14.59 -11.86 -6.86
C TYR A 9 -15.25 -11.37 -8.14
N VAL A 10 -15.03 -12.10 -9.23
CA VAL A 10 -15.51 -11.73 -10.56
C VAL A 10 -16.73 -12.55 -10.92
N GLY A 11 -17.83 -11.86 -11.20
CA GLY A 11 -18.98 -12.40 -11.92
C GLY A 11 -19.34 -11.52 -13.13
N THR A 12 -20.60 -11.59 -13.58
CA THR A 12 -21.11 -10.72 -14.66
C THR A 12 -22.38 -10.01 -14.23
N TRP A 13 -22.62 -8.82 -14.79
CA TRP A 13 -23.88 -8.10 -14.61
C TRP A 13 -25.08 -8.89 -15.11
N HIS A 14 -24.92 -9.66 -16.20
CA HIS A 14 -25.98 -10.52 -16.73
C HIS A 14 -26.41 -11.57 -15.71
N LYS A 15 -25.46 -12.33 -15.14
CA LYS A 15 -25.74 -13.34 -14.10
C LYS A 15 -26.40 -12.70 -12.89
N TYR A 16 -25.88 -11.57 -12.42
CA TYR A 16 -26.44 -10.84 -11.28
C TYR A 16 -27.91 -10.44 -11.53
N ASN A 17 -28.21 -9.87 -12.69
CA ASN A 17 -29.57 -9.50 -13.10
C ASN A 17 -30.51 -10.71 -13.28
N CYS A 18 -29.97 -11.90 -13.52
CA CYS A 18 -30.70 -13.17 -13.56
C CYS A 18 -30.79 -13.86 -12.19
N GLY A 19 -30.43 -13.18 -11.09
CA GLY A 19 -30.52 -13.71 -9.74
C GLY A 19 -29.40 -14.70 -9.38
N SER A 20 -28.28 -14.64 -10.08
CA SER A 20 -27.11 -15.51 -9.88
C SER A 20 -25.87 -14.70 -9.52
N ILE A 21 -25.28 -14.99 -8.37
CA ILE A 21 -23.98 -14.44 -7.93
C ILE A 21 -22.79 -15.32 -8.36
N ALA A 22 -23.00 -16.19 -9.36
CA ALA A 22 -21.97 -17.13 -9.80
C ALA A 22 -20.74 -16.39 -10.35
N GLY A 23 -19.58 -16.70 -9.78
CA GLY A 23 -18.32 -16.06 -10.06
C GLY A 23 -17.15 -16.83 -9.45
N ARG A 24 -15.98 -16.21 -9.41
CA ARG A 24 -14.78 -16.79 -8.81
C ARG A 24 -13.87 -15.70 -8.25
N TRP A 25 -13.21 -16.00 -7.13
CA TRP A 25 -12.09 -15.22 -6.60
C TRP A 25 -10.84 -15.37 -7.47
N PHE A 26 -10.18 -14.25 -7.75
CA PHE A 26 -8.87 -14.19 -8.38
C PHE A 26 -7.90 -13.43 -7.49
N ASP A 27 -6.74 -14.05 -7.22
CA ASP A 27 -5.58 -13.36 -6.62
C ASP A 27 -4.88 -12.59 -7.73
N LEU A 28 -4.95 -11.25 -7.68
CA LEU A 28 -4.41 -10.41 -8.73
C LEU A 28 -2.89 -10.42 -8.77
N ALA A 29 -2.22 -10.67 -7.64
CA ALA A 29 -0.77 -10.72 -7.58
C ALA A 29 -0.19 -11.94 -8.34
N THR A 30 -1.02 -12.91 -8.72
CA THR A 30 -0.61 -14.09 -9.52
C THR A 30 -0.58 -13.84 -11.03
N PHE A 31 -1.14 -12.73 -11.51
CA PHE A 31 -1.16 -12.37 -12.93
C PHE A 31 -0.02 -11.45 -13.28
N ASP A 32 0.67 -11.70 -14.39
CA ASP A 32 1.78 -10.87 -14.84
C ASP A 32 1.33 -9.48 -15.30
N ASP A 33 0.13 -9.38 -15.89
CA ASP A 33 -0.47 -8.10 -16.23
C ASP A 33 -2.02 -8.15 -16.26
N GLU A 34 -2.60 -6.96 -16.42
CA GLU A 34 -4.04 -6.74 -16.52
C GLU A 34 -4.72 -7.58 -17.62
N ARG A 35 -4.03 -7.82 -18.74
CA ARG A 35 -4.60 -8.53 -19.89
C ARG A 35 -4.76 -10.01 -19.59
N ASP A 36 -3.80 -10.61 -18.88
CA ASP A 36 -3.88 -12.01 -18.46
C ASP A 36 -5.04 -12.23 -17.47
N PHE A 37 -5.26 -11.28 -16.55
CA PHE A 37 -6.43 -11.29 -15.68
C PHE A 37 -7.73 -11.24 -16.48
N PHE A 38 -7.88 -10.28 -17.40
CA PHE A 38 -9.10 -10.19 -18.20
C PHE A 38 -9.31 -11.40 -19.12
N ALA A 39 -8.24 -12.02 -19.62
CA ALA A 39 -8.32 -13.27 -20.38
C ALA A 39 -8.87 -14.41 -19.51
N ALA A 40 -8.41 -14.52 -18.26
CA ALA A 40 -8.93 -15.50 -17.30
C ALA A 40 -10.42 -15.26 -16.97
N CYS A 41 -10.82 -13.99 -16.78
CA CYS A 41 -12.22 -13.62 -16.57
C CYS A 41 -13.12 -13.99 -17.78
N ARG A 42 -12.66 -13.73 -19.01
CA ARG A 42 -13.37 -14.13 -20.23
C ARG A 42 -13.46 -15.65 -20.37
N SER A 43 -12.42 -16.38 -20.00
CA SER A 43 -12.45 -17.84 -19.98
C SER A 43 -13.41 -18.39 -18.91
N LEU A 44 -13.53 -17.73 -17.76
CA LEU A 44 -14.48 -18.10 -16.70
C LEU A 44 -15.94 -17.94 -17.15
N HIS A 45 -16.22 -16.87 -17.89
CA HIS A 45 -17.56 -16.51 -18.36
C HIS A 45 -17.78 -16.75 -19.85
N GLN A 46 -17.10 -17.76 -20.42
CA GLN A 46 -17.22 -18.15 -21.83
C GLN A 46 -18.61 -18.68 -22.21
N ASP A 47 -19.49 -18.91 -21.23
CA ASP A 47 -20.90 -19.25 -21.41
C ASP A 47 -21.74 -18.05 -21.90
N GLU A 48 -21.21 -16.83 -21.83
CA GLU A 48 -21.80 -15.61 -22.37
C GLU A 48 -21.04 -15.14 -23.62
N ALA A 49 -21.76 -14.62 -24.63
CA ALA A 49 -21.14 -14.16 -25.87
C ALA A 49 -20.31 -12.87 -25.70
N ASP A 50 -20.73 -11.99 -24.79
CA ASP A 50 -20.06 -10.74 -24.44
C ASP A 50 -20.24 -10.46 -22.94
N PRO A 51 -19.45 -11.11 -22.05
CA PRO A 51 -19.63 -11.01 -20.62
C PRO A 51 -19.26 -9.61 -20.10
N GLU A 52 -20.24 -8.89 -19.57
CA GLU A 52 -20.02 -7.62 -18.87
C GLU A 52 -19.59 -7.91 -17.43
N LEU A 53 -18.29 -7.80 -17.16
CA LEU A 53 -17.69 -8.16 -15.88
C LEU A 53 -18.19 -7.25 -14.75
N MET A 54 -18.38 -7.85 -13.58
CA MET A 54 -18.72 -7.18 -12.33
C MET A 54 -17.81 -7.71 -11.23
N PHE A 55 -17.10 -6.81 -10.56
CA PHE A 55 -16.26 -7.12 -9.40
C PHE A 55 -17.11 -7.04 -8.14
N GLN A 56 -17.85 -8.11 -7.85
CA GLN A 56 -18.91 -8.07 -6.83
C GLN A 56 -18.37 -7.93 -5.40
N ASP A 57 -17.10 -8.30 -5.19
CA ASP A 57 -16.40 -8.16 -3.92
C ASP A 57 -14.89 -8.06 -4.16
N TYR A 58 -14.17 -7.46 -3.21
CA TYR A 58 -12.71 -7.30 -3.29
C TYR A 58 -12.07 -7.15 -1.91
N GLU A 59 -10.84 -7.66 -1.78
CA GLU A 59 -10.05 -7.62 -0.55
C GLU A 59 -8.61 -7.20 -0.86
N GLY A 60 -7.90 -6.68 0.15
CA GLY A 60 -6.49 -6.31 0.00
C GLY A 60 -6.26 -5.02 -0.79
N PHE A 61 -7.23 -4.10 -0.80
CA PHE A 61 -7.12 -2.79 -1.44
C PHE A 61 -7.25 -1.66 -0.40
N PRO A 62 -6.34 -0.66 -0.39
CA PRO A 62 -6.53 0.57 0.36
C PRO A 62 -7.48 1.52 -0.37
N GLY A 63 -8.11 2.44 0.38
CA GLY A 63 -9.00 3.48 -0.13
C GLY A 63 -9.95 3.04 -1.27
N ASN A 64 -9.83 3.70 -2.42
CA ASN A 64 -10.65 3.50 -3.62
C ASN A 64 -9.91 2.75 -4.75
N MET A 65 -8.90 1.94 -4.42
CA MET A 65 -8.08 1.21 -5.41
C MET A 65 -8.84 0.09 -6.13
N ALA A 66 -10.05 -0.26 -5.66
CA ALA A 66 -10.98 -1.13 -6.35
C ALA A 66 -12.42 -0.66 -6.16
N SER A 67 -13.28 -1.03 -7.10
CA SER A 67 -14.73 -0.85 -7.04
C SER A 67 -15.43 -1.95 -7.83
N GLU A 68 -16.76 -1.93 -7.87
CA GLU A 68 -17.58 -2.92 -8.60
C GLU A 68 -17.27 -3.02 -10.12
N CYS A 69 -16.58 -2.03 -10.67
CA CYS A 69 -16.26 -1.96 -12.10
C CYS A 69 -14.83 -1.48 -12.40
N HIS A 70 -13.97 -1.34 -11.38
CA HIS A 70 -12.64 -0.79 -11.53
C HIS A 70 -11.63 -1.48 -10.62
N ILE A 71 -10.41 -1.65 -11.14
CA ILE A 71 -9.21 -2.05 -10.40
C ILE A 71 -8.10 -1.08 -10.78
N ASN A 72 -7.43 -0.49 -9.79
CA ASN A 72 -6.22 0.27 -10.03
C ASN A 72 -5.04 -0.69 -10.20
N TRP A 73 -4.67 -0.96 -11.46
CA TRP A 73 -3.57 -1.87 -11.77
C TRP A 73 -2.18 -1.36 -11.39
N ALA A 74 -1.98 -0.04 -11.27
CA ALA A 74 -0.73 0.50 -10.76
C ALA A 74 -0.52 0.08 -9.29
N TYR A 75 -1.60 0.05 -8.49
CA TYR A 75 -1.53 -0.48 -7.13
C TYR A 75 -1.15 -1.97 -7.11
N VAL A 76 -1.78 -2.80 -7.95
CA VAL A 76 -1.50 -4.24 -8.01
C VAL A 76 -0.05 -4.52 -8.40
N GLU A 77 0.47 -3.78 -9.38
CA GLU A 77 1.86 -3.90 -9.81
C GLU A 77 2.84 -3.44 -8.72
N GLY A 78 2.62 -2.27 -8.12
CA GLY A 78 3.45 -1.80 -7.02
C GLY A 78 3.40 -2.74 -5.81
N PHE A 79 2.26 -3.40 -5.57
CA PHE A 79 2.13 -4.41 -4.53
C PHE A 79 2.96 -5.68 -4.83
N ARG A 80 3.05 -6.11 -6.10
CA ARG A 80 3.95 -7.22 -6.49
C ARG A 80 5.41 -6.86 -6.22
N GLN A 81 5.82 -5.64 -6.56
CA GLN A 81 7.17 -5.14 -6.29
C GLN A 81 7.45 -5.05 -4.78
N ALA A 82 6.50 -4.52 -4.01
CA ALA A 82 6.59 -4.47 -2.56
C ALA A 82 6.72 -5.87 -1.94
N ARG A 83 6.04 -6.87 -2.50
CA ARG A 83 6.15 -8.27 -2.08
C ARG A 83 7.52 -8.86 -2.37
N ASP A 84 8.09 -8.57 -3.53
CA ASP A 84 9.44 -9.01 -3.87
C ASP A 84 10.49 -8.40 -2.95
N GLU A 85 10.26 -7.18 -2.45
CA GLU A 85 11.12 -6.49 -1.48
C GLU A 85 10.75 -6.77 -0.01
N GLY A 86 9.62 -7.41 0.27
CA GLY A 86 9.14 -7.74 1.63
C GLY A 86 8.64 -6.52 2.42
N CYS A 87 8.11 -5.50 1.74
CA CYS A 87 7.63 -4.25 2.32
C CYS A 87 6.14 -3.97 2.00
N GLU A 88 5.33 -5.02 1.82
CA GLU A 88 3.92 -4.88 1.41
C GLU A 88 3.08 -4.03 2.37
N GLU A 89 3.38 -4.11 3.67
CA GLU A 89 2.63 -3.40 4.70
C GLU A 89 2.88 -1.89 4.60
N ALA A 90 4.15 -1.49 4.53
CA ALA A 90 4.55 -0.11 4.32
C ALA A 90 3.96 0.47 3.04
N TYR A 91 4.05 -0.27 1.92
CA TYR A 91 3.48 0.18 0.65
C TYR A 91 1.96 0.38 0.75
N ARG A 92 1.22 -0.58 1.32
CA ARG A 92 -0.23 -0.46 1.49
C ARG A 92 -0.62 0.75 2.34
N LEU A 93 0.09 1.00 3.44
CA LEU A 93 -0.18 2.15 4.32
C LEU A 93 0.11 3.47 3.61
N TRP A 94 1.22 3.56 2.88
CA TRP A 94 1.57 4.76 2.11
C TRP A 94 0.54 5.07 1.01
N VAL A 95 0.07 4.05 0.29
CA VAL A 95 -0.99 4.20 -0.72
C VAL A 95 -2.30 4.66 -0.08
N ASP A 96 -2.66 4.17 1.11
CA ASP A 96 -3.89 4.58 1.81
C ASP A 96 -3.83 6.04 2.30
N ASP A 97 -2.66 6.49 2.74
CA ASP A 97 -2.43 7.86 3.22
C ASP A 97 -2.36 8.89 2.06
N THR A 98 -1.66 8.55 0.99
CA THR A 98 -1.34 9.49 -0.10
C THR A 98 -2.26 9.37 -1.32
N GLY A 99 -2.82 8.19 -1.57
CA GLY A 99 -3.50 7.83 -2.81
C GLY A 99 -2.57 7.60 -4.00
N GLU A 100 -1.24 7.71 -3.82
CA GLU A 100 -0.25 7.44 -4.85
C GLU A 100 0.05 5.95 -4.95
N THR A 101 0.51 5.49 -6.12
CA THR A 101 0.72 4.05 -6.42
C THR A 101 2.01 3.76 -7.18
N ASP A 102 2.85 4.78 -7.38
CA ASP A 102 4.15 4.59 -8.01
C ASP A 102 5.14 4.01 -6.99
N PHE A 103 5.64 2.80 -7.28
CA PHE A 103 6.47 2.07 -6.33
C PHE A 103 7.84 2.72 -6.12
N ASP A 104 8.43 3.32 -7.15
CA ASP A 104 9.71 4.03 -7.02
C ASP A 104 9.55 5.26 -6.10
N THR A 105 8.44 5.99 -6.22
CA THR A 105 8.10 7.12 -5.34
C THR A 105 7.89 6.65 -3.89
N PHE A 106 7.17 5.55 -3.68
CA PHE A 106 7.07 4.91 -2.36
C PHE A 106 8.44 4.57 -1.79
N ARG A 107 9.31 3.93 -2.57
CA ARG A 107 10.63 3.47 -2.12
C ARG A 107 11.50 4.63 -1.68
N ASP A 108 11.43 5.77 -2.37
CA ASP A 108 12.14 6.99 -1.99
C ASP A 108 11.52 7.67 -0.75
N ALA A 109 10.22 7.51 -0.54
CA ALA A 109 9.49 8.08 0.59
C ALA A 109 9.61 7.24 1.88
N TRP A 110 9.81 5.92 1.79
CA TRP A 110 9.85 5.04 2.96
C TRP A 110 11.22 5.05 3.65
N TRP A 111 11.23 5.41 4.93
CA TRP A 111 12.44 5.51 5.76
C TRP A 111 12.62 4.35 6.74
N GLY A 112 11.79 3.31 6.63
CA GLY A 112 11.89 2.11 7.45
C GLY A 112 10.85 2.05 8.57
N GLU A 113 11.17 1.25 9.58
CA GLU A 113 10.33 0.99 10.75
C GLU A 113 10.92 1.68 11.98
N ALA A 114 10.06 2.15 12.88
CA ALA A 114 10.46 2.68 14.18
C ALA A 114 9.41 2.38 15.25
N ASP A 115 9.85 2.20 16.50
CA ASP A 115 8.96 1.91 17.64
C ASP A 115 8.07 3.10 18.00
N SER A 116 8.54 4.33 17.75
CA SER A 116 7.81 5.58 17.96
C SER A 116 8.43 6.72 17.18
N GLU A 117 7.71 7.84 17.07
CA GLU A 117 8.23 9.10 16.54
C GLU A 117 9.51 9.57 17.27
N GLU A 118 9.55 9.43 18.60
CA GLU A 118 10.72 9.79 19.41
C GLU A 118 11.92 8.88 19.11
N ALA A 119 11.69 7.56 19.00
CA ALA A 119 12.75 6.61 18.68
C ALA A 119 13.37 6.92 17.31
N PHE A 120 12.54 7.20 16.29
CA PHE A 120 13.01 7.67 14.99
C PHE A 120 13.81 8.96 15.10
N ALA A 121 13.33 9.95 15.86
CA ALA A 121 14.00 11.24 16.00
C ALA A 121 15.38 11.13 16.67
N VAL A 122 15.55 10.21 17.63
CA VAL A 122 16.86 9.92 18.26
C VAL A 122 17.84 9.38 17.21
N GLU A 123 17.42 8.36 16.45
CA GLU A 123 18.26 7.77 15.40
C GLU A 123 18.57 8.78 14.30
N PHE A 124 17.56 9.50 13.82
CA PHE A 124 17.70 10.53 12.80
C PHE A 124 18.66 11.65 13.22
N ALA A 125 18.56 12.15 14.46
CA ALA A 125 19.47 13.17 14.97
C ALA A 125 20.92 12.65 15.07
N SER A 126 21.11 11.38 15.43
CA SER A 126 22.42 10.73 15.45
C SER A 126 22.99 10.59 14.04
N ASP A 127 22.21 10.05 13.10
CA ASP A 127 22.66 9.74 11.73
C ASP A 127 22.96 10.99 10.91
N THR A 128 22.20 12.06 11.13
CA THR A 128 22.43 13.36 10.48
C THR A 128 23.53 14.18 11.15
N GLY A 129 24.00 13.77 12.32
CA GLY A 129 24.98 14.53 13.11
C GLY A 129 24.42 15.87 13.61
N LEU A 130 23.11 15.96 13.87
CA LEU A 130 22.42 17.19 14.28
C LEU A 130 23.11 17.88 15.47
N LEU A 131 23.66 17.08 16.39
CA LEU A 131 24.30 17.56 17.62
C LEU A 131 25.84 17.47 17.58
N ALA A 132 26.46 17.21 16.41
CA ALA A 132 27.89 16.94 16.31
C ALA A 132 28.79 18.08 16.84
N ASP A 133 28.35 19.34 16.69
CA ASP A 133 29.06 20.53 17.16
C ASP A 133 28.59 21.02 18.55
N VAL A 134 27.67 20.30 19.18
CA VAL A 134 27.13 20.65 20.51
C VAL A 134 27.97 19.97 21.58
N PRO A 135 28.44 20.70 22.63
CA PRO A 135 29.15 20.07 23.74
C PRO A 135 28.33 18.94 24.36
N GLU A 136 28.95 17.79 24.63
CA GLU A 136 28.27 16.59 25.17
C GLU A 136 27.43 16.91 26.41
N THR A 137 27.94 17.75 27.31
CA THR A 137 27.23 18.16 28.54
C THR A 137 25.93 18.90 28.27
N VAL A 138 25.80 19.57 27.12
CA VAL A 138 24.57 20.25 26.68
C VAL A 138 23.68 19.29 25.90
N ALA A 139 24.27 18.44 25.04
CA ALA A 139 23.54 17.46 24.24
C ALA A 139 22.72 16.47 25.09
N LEU A 140 23.16 16.17 26.32
CA LEU A 140 22.42 15.36 27.30
C LEU A 140 21.04 15.92 27.68
N TYR A 141 20.78 17.21 27.40
CA TYR A 141 19.51 17.89 27.70
C TYR A 141 18.69 18.16 26.43
N PHE A 142 19.07 17.59 25.28
CA PHE A 142 18.28 17.73 24.06
C PHE A 142 16.92 17.04 24.21
N ASP A 143 15.85 17.77 23.89
CA ASP A 143 14.48 17.30 24.03
C ASP A 143 14.04 16.60 22.73
N TYR A 144 14.27 15.29 22.67
CA TYR A 144 13.92 14.46 21.51
C TYR A 144 12.42 14.35 21.28
N GLU A 145 11.60 14.40 22.33
CA GLU A 145 10.14 14.38 22.21
C GLU A 145 9.63 15.64 21.51
N ALA A 146 10.12 16.82 21.91
CA ALA A 146 9.79 18.06 21.24
C ALA A 146 10.29 18.10 19.80
N TYR A 147 11.51 17.60 19.55
CA TYR A 147 12.08 17.52 18.20
C TYR A 147 11.29 16.58 17.28
N ALA A 148 10.92 15.39 17.78
CA ALA A 148 10.10 14.43 17.05
C ALA A 148 8.77 15.05 16.64
N ARG A 149 8.07 15.69 17.57
CA ARG A 149 6.78 16.36 17.27
C ARG A 149 6.92 17.35 16.10
N ASP A 150 7.97 18.16 16.09
CA ASP A 150 8.20 19.13 15.02
C ASP A 150 8.57 18.43 13.69
N LEU A 151 9.33 17.35 13.76
CA LEU A 151 9.76 16.54 12.61
C LEU A 151 8.57 15.89 11.88
N PHE A 152 7.63 15.29 12.63
CA PHE A 152 6.42 14.65 12.10
C PHE A 152 5.26 15.62 11.80
N LEU A 153 5.37 16.86 12.27
CA LEU A 153 4.45 17.94 11.89
C LEU A 153 4.63 18.37 10.43
N ASP A 154 5.86 18.39 9.91
CA ASP A 154 6.17 18.98 8.61
C ASP A 154 6.83 18.00 7.62
N SER A 155 7.83 17.23 8.07
CA SER A 155 8.74 16.50 7.18
C SER A 155 8.41 15.01 7.02
N PHE A 156 7.82 14.40 8.05
CA PHE A 156 7.56 12.97 8.08
C PHE A 156 6.13 12.65 8.52
N THR A 157 5.71 11.43 8.27
CA THR A 157 4.46 10.83 8.70
C THR A 157 4.78 9.46 9.32
N PHE A 158 4.22 9.17 10.49
CA PHE A 158 4.37 7.88 11.18
C PHE A 158 3.04 7.12 11.17
N ILE A 159 3.00 5.93 10.58
CA ILE A 159 1.77 5.13 10.45
C ILE A 159 2.11 3.68 10.79
N ASP A 160 1.47 3.16 11.84
CA ASP A 160 1.55 1.76 12.26
C ASP A 160 2.99 1.20 12.33
N GLY A 161 3.95 2.02 12.79
CA GLY A 161 5.35 1.61 12.93
C GLY A 161 6.24 1.94 11.72
N HIS A 162 5.69 2.46 10.62
CA HIS A 162 6.45 2.87 9.45
C HIS A 162 6.60 4.39 9.36
N VAL A 163 7.78 4.84 8.95
CA VAL A 163 8.10 6.26 8.75
C VAL A 163 8.15 6.57 7.26
N PHE A 164 7.39 7.57 6.84
CA PHE A 164 7.38 8.09 5.48
C PHE A 164 7.79 9.55 5.46
N ARG A 165 8.60 9.93 4.49
CA ARG A 165 8.89 11.33 4.20
C ARG A 165 7.77 11.92 3.35
N ARG A 166 7.38 13.17 3.65
CA ARG A 166 6.44 13.95 2.84
C ARG A 166 7.09 14.64 1.65
#